data_AF-A0A8T4M051-F1
#
_entry.id   AF-A0A8T4M051-F1
#
_cell.length_a   1.000
_cell.length_b   1.000
_cell.length_c   1.000
_cell.angle_alpha   90.00
_cell.angle_beta   90.00
_cell.angle_gamma   90.00
#
_symmetry.space_group_name_H-M   'P 1'
#
loop_
_entity.id
_entity.type
_entity.pdbx_description
1 polymer ?
#
loop_
_entity_poly.entity_id
_entity_poly.type
_entity_poly.pdbx_seq_one_letter_code
_entity_poly.pdbx_strand_id
1 'polypeptide(L)'
;MEGAKTLAVFISFAFLFAFFLGCTAAEYGQAHPDAQKPFLNGTIVIPPIDFGGGINASGGWNESAVSAGNTTGEGGIDWGEGENGQENNATNATQGNESGENGTLENGANATGGINASGEIVAIRGRESHDIMNGTFALVQTPNATLNIYFIDVGFGNAVLVNKGTFNMLIDAGAQSQGGKVAEFVRAHGIDALNVMVATHDDINSIGGIPTVLDGISAQEIWTNNISYDTAQSDALMQKISEKMLPVKYPVARQWVQVNGLNISVMNPQHQRLKGSSESDAIILRLAYGGFCIVLLDPTVHEIEPSLISSDVGVDECAVVQYFNRGESRGGMYGSSMLVEGRMNALQDVVITVGPSQFDLPSPTSLERFEIHGWDVYRTDLHGTITVSSDGKNHTISKEK
;
A
#
# COMPACT_ATOMS: atom_id res chain seq x y z
N MET A 1 46.26 18.13 -47.02
CA MET A 1 47.09 19.33 -47.16
C MET A 1 46.20 20.52 -46.86
N GLU A 2 46.60 21.27 -45.82
CA GLU A 2 46.18 22.64 -45.46
C GLU A 2 44.70 22.85 -45.10
N GLY A 3 44.34 23.45 -43.96
CA GLY A 3 45.13 24.30 -43.07
C GLY A 3 44.30 25.53 -42.74
N ALA A 4 43.86 25.59 -41.49
CA ALA A 4 43.20 26.73 -40.88
C ALA A 4 44.02 28.04 -41.04
N LYS A 5 43.34 29.17 -41.17
CA LYS A 5 43.89 30.54 -41.00
C LYS A 5 42.92 31.34 -40.10
N THR A 6 43.32 31.64 -38.85
CA THR A 6 43.89 32.94 -38.37
C THR A 6 42.80 34.02 -38.24
N LEU A 7 42.23 34.31 -37.06
CA LEU A 7 42.70 35.09 -35.89
C LEU A 7 42.88 36.61 -36.12
N ALA A 8 42.13 37.38 -35.29
CA ALA A 8 42.34 38.73 -34.74
C ALA A 8 42.06 39.99 -35.59
N VAL A 9 41.11 40.82 -35.09
CA VAL A 9 41.26 42.29 -34.96
C VAL A 9 40.60 42.76 -33.65
N PHE A 10 41.30 43.66 -32.96
CA PHE A 10 41.09 44.21 -31.61
C PHE A 10 40.29 45.55 -31.59
N ILE A 11 39.66 45.82 -30.42
CA ILE A 11 39.63 47.09 -29.63
C ILE A 11 38.63 48.24 -29.90
N SER A 12 37.97 48.59 -28.79
CA SER A 12 37.42 49.89 -28.28
C SER A 12 36.15 50.48 -28.86
N PHE A 13 35.13 50.67 -28.01
CA PHE A 13 35.02 51.89 -27.18
C PHE A 13 34.04 51.68 -26.01
N ALA A 14 34.47 52.08 -24.80
CA ALA A 14 33.68 52.19 -23.58
C ALA A 14 32.92 53.52 -23.52
N PHE A 15 31.78 53.58 -22.82
CA PHE A 15 31.41 54.60 -21.79
C PHE A 15 29.90 54.57 -21.44
N LEU A 16 29.57 54.18 -20.18
CA LEU A 16 28.66 54.84 -19.21
C LEU A 16 28.50 53.91 -17.98
N PHE A 17 29.30 54.05 -16.90
CA PHE A 17 28.99 54.71 -15.60
C PHE A 17 27.60 54.33 -15.02
N ALA A 18 27.42 53.46 -14.01
CA ALA A 18 27.90 53.39 -12.60
C ALA A 18 27.19 54.35 -11.61
N PHE A 19 26.52 53.81 -10.58
CA PHE A 19 26.27 54.28 -9.18
C PHE A 19 25.09 53.47 -8.58
N PHE A 20 25.03 52.90 -7.37
CA PHE A 20 25.72 52.97 -6.06
C PHE A 20 25.78 51.53 -5.47
N LEU A 21 26.92 50.94 -5.10
CA LEU A 21 27.75 51.07 -3.87
C LEU A 21 27.10 50.59 -2.55
N GLY A 22 27.76 49.61 -1.93
CA GLY A 22 27.54 49.13 -0.56
C GLY A 22 28.47 47.96 -0.17
N CYS A 23 29.78 48.11 -0.37
CA CYS A 23 30.82 47.22 0.18
C CYS A 23 30.97 47.40 1.70
N THR A 24 31.38 46.36 2.44
CA THR A 24 32.78 46.14 2.87
C THR A 24 32.95 44.80 3.60
N ALA A 25 34.09 44.15 3.33
CA ALA A 25 34.61 42.95 3.97
C ALA A 25 35.77 43.29 4.94
N ALA A 26 36.16 42.32 5.77
CA ALA A 26 37.42 42.13 6.56
C ALA A 26 37.08 41.74 8.02
N GLU A 27 37.73 40.83 8.75
CA GLU A 27 38.96 40.04 8.59
C GLU A 27 39.04 38.96 9.71
N TYR A 28 39.77 37.87 9.41
CA TYR A 28 40.61 36.98 10.26
C TYR A 28 40.54 36.97 11.81
N GLY A 29 40.56 35.75 12.42
CA GLY A 29 41.15 35.56 13.76
C GLY A 29 40.78 34.31 14.59
N GLN A 30 41.55 33.21 14.40
CA GLN A 30 42.03 32.16 15.32
C GLN A 30 41.23 31.55 16.53
N ALA A 31 41.16 30.21 16.48
CA ALA A 31 41.23 29.07 17.43
C ALA A 31 41.31 29.15 19.00
N HIS A 32 40.55 28.20 19.62
CA HIS A 32 40.73 27.37 20.87
C HIS A 32 40.51 27.96 22.30
N PRO A 33 40.32 27.15 23.38
CA PRO A 33 39.31 26.11 23.68
C PRO A 33 38.65 26.21 25.10
N ASP A 34 37.77 25.26 25.44
CA ASP A 34 37.30 24.78 26.77
C ASP A 34 36.54 25.69 27.77
N ALA A 35 35.30 25.28 28.13
CA ALA A 35 34.81 25.22 29.52
C ALA A 35 33.49 24.43 29.65
N GLN A 36 33.46 23.49 30.60
CA GLN A 36 32.33 22.63 30.98
C GLN A 36 31.33 23.30 31.96
N LYS A 37 30.02 22.98 31.76
CA LYS A 37 28.93 22.72 32.77
C LYS A 37 28.43 23.88 33.66
N PRO A 38 27.22 23.82 34.29
CA PRO A 38 26.38 22.63 34.56
C PRO A 38 24.85 22.73 34.29
N PHE A 39 24.22 21.56 34.45
CA PHE A 39 22.79 21.22 34.51
C PHE A 39 21.92 22.09 35.42
N LEU A 40 20.66 22.32 35.02
CA LEU A 40 19.53 22.53 35.94
C LEU A 40 18.25 21.81 35.44
N ASN A 41 17.69 21.00 36.35
CA ASN A 41 16.36 20.41 36.32
C ASN A 41 15.27 21.50 36.36
N GLY A 42 14.18 21.30 35.62
CA GLY A 42 12.98 22.14 35.73
C GLY A 42 11.74 21.45 35.18
N THR A 43 11.00 20.80 36.07
CA THR A 43 9.66 20.26 35.88
C THR A 43 8.67 21.36 35.48
N ILE A 44 7.93 21.19 34.38
CA ILE A 44 6.83 22.08 34.00
C ILE A 44 5.52 21.50 34.56
N VAL A 45 4.88 22.29 35.44
CA VAL A 45 3.54 22.05 35.99
C VAL A 45 2.55 22.91 35.20
N ILE A 46 1.50 22.28 34.66
CA ILE A 46 0.37 22.94 33.98
C ILE A 46 -0.74 23.18 35.03
N PRO A 47 -1.28 24.41 35.20
CA PRO A 47 -2.45 24.64 36.04
C PRO A 47 -3.77 24.41 35.27
N PRO A 48 -4.87 24.05 35.97
CA PRO A 48 -6.15 23.72 35.35
C PRO A 48 -6.96 24.99 35.05
N ILE A 49 -7.74 24.97 33.96
CA ILE A 49 -8.81 25.95 33.73
C ILE A 49 -10.10 25.18 33.43
N ASP A 50 -11.01 25.24 34.40
CA ASP A 50 -12.44 24.97 34.27
C ASP A 50 -13.16 26.19 34.84
N PHE A 51 -14.19 26.67 34.14
CA PHE A 51 -15.49 27.01 34.72
C PHE A 51 -16.49 27.25 33.59
N GLY A 52 -17.54 26.43 33.55
CA GLY A 52 -18.68 26.58 32.66
C GLY A 52 -19.59 27.77 32.97
N GLY A 53 -20.54 27.99 32.06
CA GLY A 53 -21.66 28.92 32.22
C GLY A 53 -22.28 29.30 30.88
N GLY A 54 -23.35 28.60 30.47
CA GLY A 54 -24.17 29.00 29.32
C GLY A 54 -25.24 30.01 29.72
N ILE A 55 -25.55 30.97 28.83
CA ILE A 55 -26.84 31.68 28.75
C ILE A 55 -27.10 32.11 27.30
N ASN A 56 -28.33 31.87 26.83
CA ASN A 56 -28.98 32.27 25.57
C ASN A 56 -28.91 33.78 25.24
N ALA A 57 -28.83 34.13 23.95
CA ALA A 57 -29.71 35.13 23.30
C ALA A 57 -29.50 35.23 21.77
N SER A 58 -30.58 34.91 21.04
CA SER A 58 -31.10 35.53 19.81
C SER A 58 -30.22 36.47 18.96
N GLY A 59 -30.17 36.19 17.65
CA GLY A 59 -29.83 37.17 16.61
C GLY A 59 -29.91 36.54 15.22
N GLY A 60 -31.10 36.57 14.60
CA GLY A 60 -31.32 36.05 13.26
C GLY A 60 -30.69 36.93 12.17
N TRP A 61 -30.29 36.27 11.08
CA TRP A 61 -30.24 36.86 9.74
C TRP A 61 -30.75 35.80 8.75
N ASN A 62 -31.76 36.20 7.99
CA ASN A 62 -32.45 35.37 7.01
C ASN A 62 -31.96 35.70 5.60
N GLU A 63 -31.93 34.65 4.78
CA GLU A 63 -32.06 34.60 3.32
C GLU A 63 -31.11 35.37 2.38
N SER A 64 -30.47 34.58 1.50
CA SER A 64 -30.72 34.68 0.05
C SER A 64 -30.39 33.36 -0.63
N ALA A 65 -31.44 32.67 -1.07
CA ALA A 65 -31.36 31.51 -1.96
C ALA A 65 -31.06 31.96 -3.40
N VAL A 66 -30.17 31.24 -4.08
CA VAL A 66 -30.09 31.25 -5.55
C VAL A 66 -29.91 29.81 -6.06
N SER A 67 -31.01 29.31 -6.62
CA SER A 67 -31.16 28.54 -7.86
C SER A 67 -30.11 27.50 -8.27
N ALA A 68 -30.65 26.29 -8.45
CA ALA A 68 -30.11 25.16 -9.19
C ALA A 68 -29.38 25.52 -10.50
N GLY A 69 -28.26 24.85 -10.73
CA GLY A 69 -27.58 24.74 -12.01
C GLY A 69 -27.06 23.32 -12.17
N ASN A 70 -27.58 22.62 -13.18
CA ASN A 70 -27.20 21.28 -13.65
C ASN A 70 -25.67 21.07 -13.64
N THR A 71 -25.20 20.05 -12.95
CA THR A 71 -23.93 19.40 -13.27
C THR A 71 -24.24 18.05 -13.91
N THR A 72 -23.88 17.96 -15.18
CA THR A 72 -23.86 16.76 -16.01
C THR A 72 -23.06 15.66 -15.32
N GLY A 73 -23.73 14.54 -15.05
CA GLY A 73 -23.05 13.29 -14.71
C GLY A 73 -22.32 12.77 -15.94
N GLU A 74 -21.01 12.63 -15.85
CA GLU A 74 -20.25 11.78 -16.75
C GLU A 74 -20.17 10.40 -16.12
N GLY A 75 -20.70 9.42 -16.85
CA GLY A 75 -20.91 8.06 -16.39
C GLY A 75 -19.59 7.32 -16.15
N GLY A 76 -19.54 6.60 -15.03
CA GLY A 76 -18.67 5.45 -14.90
C GLY A 76 -18.99 4.46 -16.01
N ILE A 77 -17.95 4.07 -16.75
CA ILE A 77 -18.05 3.06 -17.79
C ILE A 77 -18.16 1.71 -17.07
N ASP A 78 -19.34 1.12 -17.16
CA ASP A 78 -19.69 -0.24 -16.75
C ASP A 78 -19.19 -1.24 -17.81
N TRP A 79 -18.33 -2.18 -17.42
CA TRP A 79 -17.81 -3.22 -18.29
C TRP A 79 -18.73 -4.44 -18.24
N GLY A 80 -19.89 -4.34 -18.90
CA GLY A 80 -20.83 -5.45 -19.07
C GLY A 80 -20.56 -6.29 -20.32
N GLU A 81 -20.38 -7.60 -20.15
CA GLU A 81 -20.49 -8.59 -21.23
C GLU A 81 -21.89 -9.24 -21.25
N GLY A 82 -22.59 -9.08 -22.38
CA GLY A 82 -23.19 -10.18 -23.15
C GLY A 82 -24.32 -11.03 -22.54
N GLU A 83 -25.55 -10.68 -22.92
CA GLU A 83 -26.84 -11.35 -22.73
C GLU A 83 -26.89 -12.89 -22.88
N ASN A 84 -27.69 -13.55 -22.02
CA ASN A 84 -28.85 -14.33 -22.47
C ASN A 84 -29.84 -14.53 -21.31
N GLY A 85 -31.07 -14.05 -21.51
CA GLY A 85 -32.09 -13.97 -20.49
C GLY A 85 -32.82 -15.28 -20.18
N GLN A 86 -33.57 -15.26 -19.08
CA GLN A 86 -34.98 -15.62 -19.05
C GLN A 86 -35.62 -15.14 -17.75
N GLU A 87 -36.68 -14.37 -17.90
CA GLU A 87 -37.63 -13.96 -16.86
C GLU A 87 -38.15 -15.16 -16.08
N ASN A 88 -38.40 -14.99 -14.78
CA ASN A 88 -39.57 -15.57 -14.12
C ASN A 88 -40.03 -14.72 -12.94
N ASN A 89 -41.36 -14.67 -12.86
CA ASN A 89 -42.24 -13.78 -12.13
C ASN A 89 -42.39 -14.12 -10.63
N ALA A 90 -43.00 -13.16 -9.92
CA ALA A 90 -43.85 -13.30 -8.72
C ALA A 90 -43.15 -13.45 -7.35
N THR A 91 -43.56 -12.83 -6.23
CA THR A 91 -44.76 -12.04 -5.88
C THR A 91 -44.55 -11.40 -4.48
N ASN A 92 -45.07 -10.17 -4.32
CA ASN A 92 -45.68 -9.54 -3.14
C ASN A 92 -45.79 -10.33 -1.81
N ALA A 93 -45.44 -9.70 -0.67
CA ALA A 93 -46.42 -9.04 0.24
C ALA A 93 -45.93 -8.89 1.71
N THR A 94 -45.78 -7.63 2.14
CA THR A 94 -46.22 -6.97 3.41
C THR A 94 -46.00 -7.59 4.80
N GLN A 95 -45.35 -6.80 5.67
CA GLN A 95 -45.79 -6.21 6.98
C GLN A 95 -44.50 -5.83 7.76
N GLY A 96 -44.24 -4.65 8.33
CA GLY A 96 -45.07 -3.58 8.85
C GLY A 96 -45.24 -3.72 10.37
N ASN A 97 -44.31 -3.22 11.21
CA ASN A 97 -44.52 -2.12 12.17
C ASN A 97 -43.34 -1.85 13.13
N GLU A 98 -43.34 -0.61 13.61
CA GLU A 98 -42.38 0.15 14.43
C GLU A 98 -42.07 -0.37 15.86
N SER A 99 -40.87 -0.06 16.38
CA SER A 99 -40.64 0.77 17.60
C SER A 99 -39.19 0.62 18.08
N GLY A 100 -38.58 1.74 18.47
CA GLY A 100 -37.13 1.88 18.56
C GLY A 100 -36.47 1.46 19.87
N GLU A 101 -35.14 1.48 19.86
CA GLU A 101 -34.30 1.79 21.01
C GLU A 101 -32.90 2.18 20.54
N ASN A 102 -32.36 3.20 21.20
CA ASN A 102 -31.06 3.79 20.98
C ASN A 102 -30.01 2.84 21.59
N GLY A 103 -29.22 2.15 20.76
CA GLY A 103 -28.21 1.19 21.20
C GLY A 103 -26.94 1.30 20.36
N THR A 104 -25.84 1.62 21.02
CA THR A 104 -24.47 1.63 20.51
C THR A 104 -24.14 0.35 19.73
N LEU A 105 -23.72 0.48 18.47
CA LEU A 105 -23.19 -0.64 17.68
C LEU A 105 -21.76 -0.99 18.15
N GLU A 106 -21.67 -1.80 19.21
CA GLU A 106 -20.56 -2.73 19.36
C GLU A 106 -20.96 -4.03 18.65
N ASN A 107 -20.40 -4.30 17.47
CA ASN A 107 -20.56 -5.61 16.82
C ASN A 107 -19.21 -6.35 16.83
N GLY A 108 -18.98 -7.04 17.94
CA GLY A 108 -18.04 -8.16 18.02
C GLY A 108 -18.78 -9.49 17.84
N ALA A 109 -18.13 -10.40 17.12
CA ALA A 109 -18.33 -11.86 17.09
C ALA A 109 -19.70 -12.39 16.63
N ASN A 110 -19.81 -12.70 15.33
CA ASN A 110 -20.73 -13.73 14.85
C ASN A 110 -20.04 -15.10 14.94
N ALA A 111 -20.54 -15.97 15.81
CA ALA A 111 -20.07 -17.35 15.94
C ALA A 111 -20.96 -18.28 15.10
N THR A 112 -20.38 -18.96 14.11
CA THR A 112 -21.03 -20.10 13.43
C THR A 112 -20.42 -21.41 13.95
N GLY A 113 -21.25 -22.28 14.53
CA GLY A 113 -20.84 -23.56 15.10
C GLY A 113 -20.87 -24.69 14.06
N GLY A 114 -19.77 -25.44 13.92
CA GLY A 114 -19.72 -26.70 13.18
C GLY A 114 -19.88 -27.90 14.12
N ILE A 115 -20.67 -28.89 13.72
CA ILE A 115 -20.95 -30.12 14.49
C ILE A 115 -19.93 -31.19 14.08
N ASN A 116 -19.28 -31.84 15.04
CA ASN A 116 -18.38 -32.97 14.76
C ASN A 116 -19.13 -34.30 14.64
N ALA A 117 -18.45 -35.35 14.16
CA ALA A 117 -19.03 -36.69 13.93
C ALA A 117 -19.55 -37.42 15.19
N SER A 118 -19.38 -36.83 16.38
CA SER A 118 -19.94 -37.30 17.66
C SER A 118 -21.07 -36.43 18.20
N GLY A 119 -21.52 -35.42 17.46
CA GLY A 119 -22.67 -34.58 17.83
C GLY A 119 -22.41 -33.57 18.95
N GLU A 120 -21.15 -33.31 19.30
CA GLU A 120 -20.80 -32.26 20.26
C GLU A 120 -20.67 -30.91 19.54
N ILE A 121 -21.28 -29.87 20.12
CA ILE A 121 -21.05 -28.48 19.73
C ILE A 121 -19.65 -28.09 20.23
N VAL A 122 -18.66 -28.16 19.35
CA VAL A 122 -17.35 -27.58 19.60
C VAL A 122 -17.44 -26.09 19.30
N ALA A 123 -17.33 -25.25 20.33
CA ALA A 123 -17.17 -23.82 20.13
C ALA A 123 -15.81 -23.55 19.45
N ILE A 124 -15.80 -23.35 18.13
CA ILE A 124 -14.62 -22.88 17.39
C ILE A 124 -14.45 -21.39 17.69
N ARG A 125 -13.87 -21.07 18.86
CA ARG A 125 -13.44 -19.71 19.17
C ARG A 125 -12.15 -19.42 18.39
N GLY A 126 -12.26 -18.60 17.34
CA GLY A 126 -11.11 -17.87 16.77
C GLY A 126 -10.79 -18.14 15.30
N ARG A 127 -11.76 -18.03 14.37
CA ARG A 127 -11.47 -18.18 12.92
C ARG A 127 -11.47 -16.89 12.11
N GLU A 128 -11.90 -15.78 12.69
CA GLU A 128 -11.94 -14.48 12.02
C GLU A 128 -11.58 -13.40 13.03
N SER A 129 -10.55 -12.61 12.72
CA SER A 129 -10.10 -11.51 13.57
C SER A 129 -9.67 -10.34 12.70
N HIS A 130 -10.18 -9.15 13.03
CA HIS A 130 -9.61 -7.92 12.49
C HIS A 130 -8.24 -7.64 13.13
N ASP A 131 -7.96 -8.18 14.32
CA ASP A 131 -6.71 -7.93 15.01
C ASP A 131 -5.58 -8.83 14.47
N ILE A 132 -4.65 -8.21 13.76
CA ILE A 132 -3.33 -8.80 13.47
C ILE A 132 -2.28 -8.41 14.51
N MET A 133 -2.54 -7.39 15.34
CA MET A 133 -1.61 -6.98 16.39
C MET A 133 -1.52 -8.11 17.43
N ASN A 134 -0.33 -8.27 18.02
CA ASN A 134 0.00 -9.40 18.91
C ASN A 134 0.09 -10.78 18.23
N GLY A 135 0.24 -10.83 16.90
CA GLY A 135 0.37 -12.06 16.12
C GLY A 135 1.53 -12.99 16.54
N THR A 136 1.27 -14.29 16.42
CA THR A 136 1.95 -15.53 16.86
C THR A 136 3.43 -15.72 16.48
N PHE A 137 4.08 -14.73 15.85
CA PHE A 137 5.40 -14.89 15.23
C PHE A 137 6.58 -14.53 16.15
N ALA A 138 6.32 -14.26 17.45
CA ALA A 138 7.31 -13.89 18.46
C ALA A 138 8.43 -14.93 18.68
N LEU A 139 8.22 -16.18 18.24
CA LEU A 139 9.19 -17.27 18.35
C LEU A 139 10.14 -17.39 17.16
N VAL A 140 9.92 -16.59 16.11
CA VAL A 140 10.79 -16.52 14.94
C VAL A 140 11.94 -15.57 15.31
N GLN A 141 13.16 -16.11 15.50
CA GLN A 141 14.32 -15.32 15.93
C GLN A 141 15.53 -15.51 15.02
N THR A 142 15.49 -14.81 13.89
CA THR A 142 16.64 -14.59 12.99
C THR A 142 16.78 -13.08 12.73
N PRO A 143 17.02 -12.26 13.78
CA PRO A 143 17.04 -10.80 13.65
C PRO A 143 18.10 -10.32 12.66
N ASN A 144 19.22 -11.04 12.54
CA ASN A 144 20.33 -10.69 11.64
C ASN A 144 20.15 -11.20 10.20
N ALA A 145 19.05 -11.89 9.88
CA ALA A 145 18.80 -12.33 8.50
C ALA A 145 18.55 -11.11 7.59
N THR A 146 19.05 -11.16 6.36
CA THR A 146 18.68 -10.21 5.31
C THR A 146 17.18 -10.26 5.04
N LEU A 147 16.57 -9.10 4.83
CA LEU A 147 15.22 -9.00 4.27
C LEU A 147 15.32 -9.17 2.76
N ASN A 148 14.63 -10.15 2.18
CA ASN A 148 14.49 -10.31 0.75
C ASN A 148 13.03 -10.16 0.34
N ILE A 149 12.78 -9.36 -0.68
CA ILE A 149 11.45 -9.14 -1.25
C ILE A 149 11.54 -9.44 -2.74
N TYR A 150 10.82 -10.46 -3.18
CA TYR A 150 10.82 -10.93 -4.56
C TYR A 150 9.52 -10.53 -5.22
N PHE A 151 9.60 -9.70 -6.25
CA PHE A 151 8.50 -9.40 -7.16
C PHE A 151 8.57 -10.40 -8.30
N ILE A 152 7.81 -11.49 -8.17
CA ILE A 152 7.87 -12.64 -9.06
C ILE A 152 7.25 -12.26 -10.41
N ASP A 153 7.97 -12.49 -11.50
CA ASP A 153 7.44 -12.28 -12.86
C ASP A 153 6.32 -13.31 -13.12
N VAL A 154 5.06 -12.91 -12.93
CA VAL A 154 3.87 -13.74 -13.21
C VAL A 154 3.12 -13.24 -14.46
N GLY A 155 3.79 -12.47 -15.32
CA GLY A 155 3.14 -11.78 -16.43
C GLY A 155 2.24 -10.65 -15.95
N PHE A 156 1.05 -10.52 -16.54
CA PHE A 156 0.08 -9.50 -16.14
C PHE A 156 -0.60 -9.92 -14.84
N GLY A 157 0.01 -9.61 -13.69
CA GLY A 157 -0.48 -10.01 -12.38
C GLY A 157 0.39 -9.51 -11.23
N ASN A 158 0.12 -9.96 -10.02
CA ASN A 158 0.91 -9.64 -8.83
C ASN A 158 1.28 -10.91 -8.05
N ALA A 159 2.53 -11.00 -7.62
CA ALA A 159 3.00 -12.02 -6.70
C ALA A 159 4.28 -11.52 -6.02
N VAL A 160 4.23 -11.30 -4.71
CA VAL A 160 5.35 -10.76 -3.93
C VAL A 160 5.67 -11.68 -2.75
N LEU A 161 6.87 -12.24 -2.74
CA LEU A 161 7.37 -13.05 -1.63
C LEU A 161 8.26 -12.19 -0.72
N VAL A 162 7.87 -12.03 0.53
CA VAL A 162 8.67 -11.40 1.59
C VAL A 162 9.29 -12.50 2.46
N ASN A 163 10.61 -12.58 2.46
CA ASN A 163 11.38 -13.51 3.28
C ASN A 163 12.30 -12.74 4.24
N LYS A 164 12.17 -13.01 5.53
CA LYS A 164 13.05 -12.50 6.58
C LYS A 164 13.45 -13.64 7.49
N GLY A 165 14.55 -14.31 7.13
CA GLY A 165 15.02 -15.51 7.83
C GLY A 165 13.98 -16.63 7.76
N THR A 166 13.39 -17.02 8.89
CA THR A 166 12.33 -18.04 8.92
C THR A 166 10.91 -17.48 8.79
N PHE A 167 10.76 -16.15 8.66
CA PHE A 167 9.47 -15.54 8.37
C PHE A 167 9.24 -15.45 6.86
N ASN A 168 8.11 -15.98 6.38
CA ASN A 168 7.71 -15.99 4.98
C ASN A 168 6.28 -15.47 4.83
N MET A 169 6.11 -14.42 4.03
CA MET A 169 4.81 -13.89 3.64
C MET A 169 4.72 -13.87 2.12
N LEU A 170 3.65 -14.43 1.56
CA LEU A 170 3.36 -14.34 0.13
C LEU A 170 2.14 -13.44 -0.06
N ILE A 171 2.29 -12.39 -0.86
CA ILE A 171 1.25 -11.44 -1.21
C ILE A 171 0.86 -11.71 -2.66
N ASP A 172 -0.37 -12.17 -2.85
CA ASP A 172 -0.93 -12.62 -4.13
C ASP A 172 -0.11 -13.75 -4.79
N ALA A 173 -0.64 -14.30 -5.88
CA ALA A 173 -0.01 -15.41 -6.61
C ALA A 173 -0.28 -15.39 -8.12
N GLY A 174 -0.63 -14.23 -8.68
CA GLY A 174 -0.92 -14.08 -10.10
C GLY A 174 -2.24 -14.74 -10.52
N ALA A 175 -2.43 -14.85 -11.82
CA ALA A 175 -3.51 -15.64 -12.40
C ALA A 175 -3.39 -17.13 -12.01
N GLN A 176 -4.49 -17.88 -12.14
CA GLN A 176 -4.52 -19.32 -11.84
C GLN A 176 -3.40 -20.11 -12.54
N SER A 177 -3.11 -19.77 -13.80
CA SER A 177 -2.05 -20.41 -14.58
C SER A 177 -0.63 -20.19 -14.02
N GLN A 178 -0.45 -19.19 -13.17
CA GLN A 178 0.84 -18.81 -12.57
C GLN A 178 1.08 -19.46 -11.21
N GLY A 179 0.04 -20.00 -10.54
CA GLY A 179 0.17 -20.56 -9.20
C GLY A 179 1.21 -21.68 -9.09
N GLY A 180 1.38 -22.49 -10.14
CA GLY A 180 2.45 -23.51 -10.20
C GLY A 180 3.85 -22.90 -10.21
N LYS A 181 4.08 -21.85 -11.01
CA LYS A 181 5.34 -21.11 -11.07
C LYS A 181 5.66 -20.47 -9.73
N VAL A 182 4.68 -19.81 -9.10
CA VAL A 182 4.85 -19.20 -7.77
C VAL A 182 5.19 -20.26 -6.72
N ALA A 183 4.49 -21.40 -6.73
CA ALA A 183 4.77 -22.47 -5.79
C ALA A 183 6.18 -23.09 -5.99
N GLU A 184 6.63 -23.25 -7.23
CA GLU A 184 7.98 -23.69 -7.54
C GLU A 184 9.02 -22.67 -7.06
N PHE A 185 8.79 -21.37 -7.31
CA PHE A 185 9.66 -20.30 -6.87
C PHE A 185 9.83 -20.29 -5.35
N VAL A 186 8.73 -20.37 -4.59
CA VAL A 186 8.76 -20.40 -3.12
C VAL A 186 9.54 -21.62 -2.62
N ARG A 187 9.33 -22.82 -3.20
CA ARG A 187 10.10 -24.03 -2.83
C ARG A 187 11.58 -23.93 -3.18
N ALA A 188 11.92 -23.32 -4.32
CA ALA A 188 13.31 -23.11 -4.72
C ALA A 188 14.09 -22.23 -3.73
N HIS A 189 13.38 -21.41 -2.94
CA HIS A 189 13.93 -20.62 -1.84
C HIS A 189 13.93 -21.36 -0.49
N GLY A 190 13.66 -22.67 -0.47
CA GLY A 190 13.67 -23.50 0.73
C GLY A 190 12.49 -23.27 1.68
N ILE A 191 11.37 -22.75 1.14
CA ILE A 191 10.18 -22.41 1.92
C ILE A 191 9.10 -23.47 1.67
N ASP A 192 8.85 -24.29 2.68
CA ASP A 192 7.78 -25.30 2.66
C ASP A 192 6.48 -24.82 3.32
N ALA A 193 6.57 -23.73 4.08
CA ALA A 193 5.43 -23.14 4.79
C ALA A 193 5.54 -21.60 4.86
N LEU A 194 4.40 -20.96 4.63
CA LEU A 194 4.19 -19.53 4.79
C LEU A 194 3.69 -19.23 6.20
N ASN A 195 4.18 -18.15 6.78
CA ASN A 195 3.57 -17.58 7.97
C ASN A 195 2.27 -16.87 7.61
N VAL A 196 2.26 -16.12 6.52
CA VAL A 196 1.09 -15.36 6.06
C VAL A 196 0.94 -15.51 4.56
N MET A 197 -0.25 -15.92 4.12
CA MET A 197 -0.73 -15.66 2.76
C MET A 197 -1.53 -14.36 2.79
N VAL A 198 -1.34 -13.45 1.83
CA VAL A 198 -2.13 -12.23 1.70
C VAL A 198 -2.85 -12.30 0.35
N ALA A 199 -4.17 -12.20 0.38
CA ALA A 199 -5.02 -11.98 -0.78
C ALA A 199 -5.46 -10.51 -0.74
N THR A 200 -4.85 -9.65 -1.54
CA THR A 200 -5.03 -8.20 -1.39
C THR A 200 -6.45 -7.76 -1.73
N HIS A 201 -7.01 -8.27 -2.83
CA HIS A 201 -8.36 -8.03 -3.33
C HIS A 201 -8.79 -9.13 -4.34
N ASP A 202 -10.07 -9.15 -4.71
CA ASP A 202 -10.69 -10.15 -5.58
C ASP A 202 -10.45 -9.87 -7.09
N ASP A 203 -9.18 -9.81 -7.50
CA ASP A 203 -8.77 -9.81 -8.90
C ASP A 203 -8.17 -11.16 -9.30
N ILE A 204 -8.55 -11.64 -10.49
CA ILE A 204 -8.10 -12.92 -11.02
C ILE A 204 -6.58 -12.97 -11.19
N ASN A 205 -5.94 -11.85 -11.53
CA ASN A 205 -4.50 -11.76 -11.71
C ASN A 205 -3.74 -11.50 -10.40
N SER A 206 -4.44 -11.54 -9.28
CA SER A 206 -3.90 -11.40 -7.93
C SER A 206 -4.14 -12.69 -7.14
N ILE A 207 -5.40 -13.05 -6.87
CA ILE A 207 -5.73 -14.21 -6.02
C ILE A 207 -5.85 -15.53 -6.78
N GLY A 208 -5.91 -15.50 -8.11
CA GLY A 208 -6.22 -16.69 -8.92
C GLY A 208 -5.25 -17.85 -8.73
N GLY A 209 -3.97 -17.58 -8.49
CA GLY A 209 -2.93 -18.58 -8.25
C GLY A 209 -2.86 -19.11 -6.81
N ILE A 210 -3.50 -18.44 -5.85
CA ILE A 210 -3.38 -18.77 -4.41
C ILE A 210 -3.84 -20.20 -4.11
N PRO A 211 -4.97 -20.70 -4.66
CA PRO A 211 -5.40 -22.08 -4.43
C PRO A 211 -4.33 -23.13 -4.80
N THR A 212 -3.66 -22.94 -5.93
CA THR A 212 -2.59 -23.83 -6.41
C THR A 212 -1.34 -23.76 -5.54
N VAL A 213 -0.99 -22.58 -5.01
CA VAL A 213 0.11 -22.45 -4.04
C VAL A 213 -0.21 -23.24 -2.77
N LEU A 214 -1.43 -23.07 -2.23
CA LEU A 214 -1.89 -23.71 -0.99
C LEU A 214 -2.04 -25.24 -1.10
N ASP A 215 -2.09 -25.79 -2.31
CA ASP A 215 -2.10 -27.24 -2.50
C ASP A 215 -0.79 -27.90 -2.05
N GLY A 216 0.34 -27.19 -2.18
CA GLY A 216 1.64 -27.78 -1.86
C GLY A 216 2.60 -26.92 -1.03
N ILE A 217 2.17 -25.74 -0.58
CA ILE A 217 2.86 -24.93 0.43
C ILE A 217 1.80 -24.55 1.47
N SER A 218 2.00 -24.94 2.73
CA SER A 218 1.05 -24.60 3.79
C SER A 218 1.17 -23.13 4.19
N ALA A 219 0.10 -22.55 4.74
CA ALA A 219 0.12 -21.23 5.36
C ALA A 219 -0.40 -21.34 6.81
N GLN A 220 0.12 -20.52 7.72
CA GLN A 220 -0.39 -20.48 9.11
C GLN A 220 -1.68 -19.67 9.22
N GLU A 221 -1.80 -18.60 8.44
CA GLU A 221 -3.00 -17.78 8.32
C GLU A 221 -3.07 -17.11 6.95
N ILE A 222 -4.25 -16.64 6.57
CA ILE A 222 -4.48 -15.79 5.40
C ILE A 222 -5.05 -14.44 5.80
N TRP A 223 -4.56 -13.38 5.19
CA TRP A 223 -5.08 -12.03 5.32
C TRP A 223 -5.87 -11.67 4.06
N THR A 224 -7.10 -11.17 4.24
CA THR A 224 -7.95 -10.70 3.14
C THR A 224 -8.60 -9.37 3.49
N ASN A 225 -9.05 -8.61 2.49
CA ASN A 225 -9.77 -7.35 2.70
C ASN A 225 -11.24 -7.53 3.12
N ASN A 226 -11.69 -8.78 3.37
CA ASN A 226 -13.07 -9.13 3.71
C ASN A 226 -14.12 -8.73 2.64
N ILE A 227 -13.73 -8.61 1.37
CA ILE A 227 -14.63 -8.32 0.26
C ILE A 227 -14.48 -9.40 -0.81
N SER A 228 -15.46 -10.29 -0.87
CA SER A 228 -15.58 -11.34 -1.88
C SER A 228 -16.76 -11.07 -2.81
N TYR A 229 -16.57 -11.23 -4.12
CA TYR A 229 -17.66 -11.28 -5.08
C TYR A 229 -18.00 -12.74 -5.45
N ASP A 230 -19.13 -12.92 -6.15
CA ASP A 230 -19.54 -14.21 -6.74
C ASP A 230 -18.74 -14.43 -8.03
N THR A 231 -17.47 -14.80 -7.86
CA THR A 231 -16.50 -15.00 -8.93
C THR A 231 -15.80 -16.35 -8.78
N ALA A 232 -15.37 -16.94 -9.90
CA ALA A 232 -14.73 -18.25 -9.89
C ALA A 232 -13.43 -18.27 -9.06
N GLN A 233 -12.65 -17.19 -9.08
CA GLN A 233 -11.42 -17.09 -8.29
C GLN A 233 -11.68 -16.93 -6.78
N SER A 234 -12.70 -16.16 -6.40
CA SER A 234 -13.12 -15.98 -5.01
C SER A 234 -13.65 -17.30 -4.44
N ASP A 235 -14.51 -18.00 -5.19
CA ASP A 235 -15.03 -19.32 -4.81
C ASP A 235 -13.91 -20.35 -4.63
N ALA A 236 -12.96 -20.41 -5.56
CA ALA A 236 -11.82 -21.32 -5.48
C ALA A 236 -10.93 -21.02 -4.26
N LEU A 237 -10.71 -19.74 -3.94
CA LEU A 237 -9.98 -19.33 -2.74
C LEU A 237 -10.73 -19.72 -1.47
N MET A 238 -12.02 -19.39 -1.36
CA MET A 238 -12.84 -19.70 -0.19
C MET A 238 -12.98 -21.21 0.05
N GLN A 239 -13.14 -21.99 -1.03
CA GLN A 239 -13.10 -23.44 -0.96
C GLN A 239 -11.75 -23.91 -0.38
N LYS A 240 -10.63 -23.37 -0.88
CA LYS A 240 -9.29 -23.76 -0.39
C LYS A 240 -9.06 -23.39 1.07
N ILE A 241 -9.51 -22.21 1.49
CA ILE A 241 -9.44 -21.75 2.90
C ILE A 241 -10.22 -22.73 3.79
N SER A 242 -11.42 -23.12 3.38
CA SER A 242 -12.27 -24.08 4.10
C SER A 242 -11.62 -25.47 4.17
N GLU A 243 -11.14 -26.00 3.05
CA GLU A 243 -10.46 -27.30 2.95
C GLU A 243 -9.24 -27.39 3.88
N LYS A 244 -8.45 -26.31 3.96
CA LYS A 244 -7.23 -26.24 4.77
C LYS A 244 -7.50 -25.82 6.22
N MET A 245 -8.73 -25.44 6.55
CA MET A 245 -9.11 -24.82 7.83
C MET A 245 -8.20 -23.64 8.18
N LEU A 246 -7.86 -22.83 7.17
CA LEU A 246 -6.90 -21.75 7.30
C LEU A 246 -7.51 -20.60 8.11
N PRO A 247 -6.89 -20.15 9.22
CA PRO A 247 -7.34 -18.97 9.95
C PRO A 247 -7.35 -17.73 9.05
N VAL A 248 -8.48 -17.02 9.02
CA VAL A 248 -8.63 -15.80 8.22
C VAL A 248 -8.50 -14.58 9.13
N LYS A 249 -7.76 -13.58 8.67
CA LYS A 249 -7.67 -12.27 9.32
C LYS A 249 -8.01 -11.15 8.35
N TYR A 250 -8.55 -10.08 8.90
CA TYR A 250 -9.01 -8.90 8.16
C TYR A 250 -8.21 -7.68 8.62
N PRO A 251 -6.94 -7.55 8.21
CA PRO A 251 -6.10 -6.44 8.63
C PRO A 251 -6.70 -5.10 8.19
N VAL A 252 -6.57 -4.10 9.04
CA VAL A 252 -6.99 -2.73 8.75
C VAL A 252 -5.89 -1.73 9.08
N ALA A 253 -5.98 -0.55 8.46
CA ALA A 253 -5.02 0.51 8.60
C ALA A 253 -4.67 0.81 10.07
N ARG A 254 -3.40 1.15 10.31
CA ARG A 254 -2.80 1.39 11.63
C ARG A 254 -2.53 0.14 12.46
N GLN A 255 -2.85 -1.03 11.94
CA GLN A 255 -2.35 -2.29 12.50
C GLN A 255 -0.94 -2.58 12.05
N TRP A 256 -0.17 -3.27 12.89
CA TRP A 256 1.18 -3.67 12.58
C TRP A 256 1.58 -4.96 13.29
N VAL A 257 2.56 -5.64 12.70
CA VAL A 257 3.20 -6.84 13.24
C VAL A 257 4.70 -6.65 13.17
N GLN A 258 5.42 -7.04 14.23
CA GLN A 258 6.88 -7.06 14.23
C GLN A 258 7.41 -8.48 14.33
N VAL A 259 8.33 -8.84 13.44
CA VAL A 259 8.93 -10.17 13.36
C VAL A 259 10.37 -10.07 12.87
N ASN A 260 11.34 -10.70 13.55
CA ASN A 260 12.76 -10.64 13.15
C ASN A 260 13.32 -9.21 12.92
N GLY A 261 12.79 -8.20 13.61
CA GLY A 261 13.14 -6.79 13.39
C GLY A 261 12.46 -6.12 12.19
N LEU A 262 11.72 -6.88 11.36
CA LEU A 262 10.83 -6.35 10.32
C LEU A 262 9.53 -5.87 10.96
N ASN A 263 9.18 -4.61 10.74
CA ASN A 263 7.87 -4.05 11.03
C ASN A 263 7.02 -4.07 9.77
N ILE A 264 5.86 -4.71 9.84
CA ILE A 264 4.86 -4.82 8.77
C ILE A 264 3.65 -4.00 9.22
N SER A 265 3.41 -2.85 8.61
CA SER A 265 2.29 -1.97 8.94
C SER A 265 1.26 -1.98 7.82
N VAL A 266 -0.02 -2.06 8.20
CA VAL A 266 -1.15 -2.02 7.28
C VAL A 266 -1.53 -0.57 7.02
N MET A 267 -1.60 -0.18 5.76
CA MET A 267 -2.00 1.14 5.29
C MET A 267 -3.45 1.18 4.80
N ASN A 268 -3.99 0.06 4.33
CA ASN A 268 -5.34 -0.10 3.83
C ASN A 268 -5.77 -1.57 4.01
N PRO A 269 -7.06 -1.91 4.14
CA PRO A 269 -8.25 -1.06 4.17
C PRO A 269 -8.34 -0.05 5.34
N GLN A 270 -9.03 1.08 5.14
CA GLN A 270 -9.32 2.04 6.21
C GLN A 270 -10.57 1.62 7.01
N HIS A 271 -10.41 1.06 8.22
CA HIS A 271 -11.49 0.48 9.03
C HIS A 271 -12.78 1.33 9.12
N GLN A 272 -12.65 2.65 9.31
CA GLN A 272 -13.79 3.58 9.45
C GLN A 272 -14.22 4.24 8.15
N ARG A 273 -13.56 3.93 7.03
CA ARG A 273 -13.73 4.57 5.73
C ARG A 273 -13.62 3.57 4.57
N LEU A 274 -14.15 2.36 4.78
CA LEU A 274 -14.25 1.36 3.72
C LEU A 274 -15.01 1.96 2.54
N LYS A 275 -14.51 1.69 1.34
CA LYS A 275 -15.10 2.13 0.07
C LYS A 275 -16.15 1.14 -0.43
N GLY A 276 -16.11 -0.10 0.04
CA GLY A 276 -17.02 -1.18 -0.38
C GLY A 276 -16.66 -1.78 -1.74
N SER A 277 -15.44 -1.52 -2.23
CA SER A 277 -14.89 -2.10 -3.46
C SER A 277 -13.67 -2.92 -3.08
N SER A 278 -13.57 -4.14 -3.62
CA SER A 278 -12.44 -5.02 -3.30
C SER A 278 -11.11 -4.37 -3.67
N GLU A 279 -11.02 -3.71 -4.83
CA GLU A 279 -9.82 -2.96 -5.24
C GLU A 279 -9.55 -1.76 -4.33
N SER A 280 -10.53 -0.87 -4.10
CA SER A 280 -10.29 0.33 -3.29
C SER A 280 -9.97 0.02 -1.82
N ASP A 281 -10.44 -1.11 -1.30
CA ASP A 281 -10.16 -1.59 0.04
C ASP A 281 -9.05 -2.67 0.05
N ALA A 282 -8.26 -2.79 -1.02
CA ALA A 282 -7.18 -3.76 -1.10
C ALA A 282 -6.15 -3.58 0.02
N ILE A 283 -5.56 -4.69 0.46
CA ILE A 283 -4.52 -4.66 1.49
C ILE A 283 -3.26 -3.97 0.95
N ILE A 284 -2.84 -2.90 1.60
CA ILE A 284 -1.58 -2.19 1.30
C ILE A 284 -0.68 -2.25 2.51
N LEU A 285 0.58 -2.59 2.28
CA LEU A 285 1.55 -2.84 3.35
C LEU A 285 2.74 -1.90 3.24
N ARG A 286 3.23 -1.48 4.40
CA ARG A 286 4.52 -0.83 4.57
C ARG A 286 5.43 -1.77 5.33
N LEU A 287 6.62 -2.02 4.80
CA LEU A 287 7.63 -2.85 5.43
C LEU A 287 8.82 -1.98 5.83
N ALA A 288 9.24 -2.06 7.09
CA ALA A 288 10.40 -1.35 7.60
C ALA A 288 11.34 -2.27 8.37
N TYR A 289 12.64 -2.19 8.09
CA TYR A 289 13.68 -2.97 8.76
C TYR A 289 14.91 -2.10 8.97
N GLY A 290 15.26 -1.83 10.24
CA GLY A 290 16.30 -0.86 10.57
C GLY A 290 15.97 0.52 9.99
N GLY A 291 16.86 1.08 9.16
CA GLY A 291 16.65 2.32 8.41
C GLY A 291 16.13 2.14 6.99
N PHE A 292 15.82 0.90 6.56
CA PHE A 292 15.24 0.63 5.24
C PHE A 292 13.71 0.59 5.34
N CYS A 293 13.02 1.23 4.40
CA CYS A 293 11.58 1.12 4.23
C CYS A 293 11.17 0.94 2.76
N ILE A 294 10.12 0.14 2.54
CA ILE A 294 9.42 -0.04 1.28
C ILE A 294 7.90 -0.01 1.49
N VAL A 295 7.18 0.59 0.54
CA VAL A 295 5.72 0.53 0.47
C VAL A 295 5.32 -0.41 -0.67
N LEU A 296 4.47 -1.38 -0.36
CA LEU A 296 3.87 -2.30 -1.33
C LEU A 296 2.46 -1.82 -1.63
N LEU A 297 2.34 -0.91 -2.60
CA LEU A 297 1.03 -0.53 -3.13
C LEU A 297 0.50 -1.67 -3.99
N ASP A 298 -0.79 -1.90 -3.92
CA ASP A 298 -1.43 -2.88 -4.77
C ASP A 298 -1.47 -2.36 -6.23
N PRO A 299 -1.04 -3.17 -7.21
CA PRO A 299 -0.88 -2.73 -8.59
C PRO A 299 -2.19 -2.59 -9.36
N THR A 300 -3.36 -2.87 -8.78
CA THR A 300 -4.67 -2.66 -9.42
C THR A 300 -5.39 -1.42 -8.87
N VAL A 301 -4.94 -0.88 -7.75
CA VAL A 301 -5.71 0.11 -7.02
C VAL A 301 -5.66 1.48 -7.68
N HIS A 302 -6.85 2.06 -7.83
CA HIS A 302 -7.04 3.44 -8.26
C HIS A 302 -7.55 4.32 -7.11
N GLU A 303 -7.12 5.59 -7.08
CA GLU A 303 -7.85 6.69 -6.42
C GLU A 303 -8.04 6.61 -4.89
N ILE A 304 -7.11 5.97 -4.16
CA ILE A 304 -7.15 5.93 -2.67
C ILE A 304 -6.07 6.73 -1.96
N GLU A 305 -5.22 7.44 -2.70
CA GLU A 305 -4.07 8.16 -2.13
C GLU A 305 -4.43 9.12 -0.98
N PRO A 306 -5.54 9.90 -1.02
CA PRO A 306 -5.93 10.73 0.11
C PRO A 306 -6.17 9.92 1.40
N SER A 307 -6.72 8.71 1.28
CA SER A 307 -6.91 7.78 2.39
C SER A 307 -5.57 7.28 2.91
N LEU A 308 -4.66 6.88 2.01
CA LEU A 308 -3.33 6.38 2.35
C LEU A 308 -2.48 7.45 3.05
N ILE A 309 -2.51 8.69 2.58
CA ILE A 309 -1.80 9.81 3.20
C ILE A 309 -2.31 10.06 4.64
N SER A 310 -3.61 9.83 4.89
CA SER A 310 -4.22 9.99 6.22
C SER A 310 -3.89 8.86 7.21
N SER A 311 -3.25 7.77 6.75
CA SER A 311 -2.86 6.64 7.59
C SER A 311 -1.69 6.96 8.54
N ASP A 312 -0.89 7.98 8.22
CA ASP A 312 0.25 8.48 9.02
C ASP A 312 1.30 7.40 9.37
N VAL A 313 1.55 6.46 8.46
CA VAL A 313 2.48 5.34 8.68
C VAL A 313 3.96 5.67 8.40
N GLY A 314 4.32 6.94 8.14
CA GLY A 314 5.71 7.35 7.85
C GLY A 314 6.24 6.80 6.51
N VAL A 315 5.66 7.26 5.39
CA VAL A 315 6.09 6.85 4.03
C VAL A 315 7.26 7.68 3.48
N ASP A 316 7.60 8.78 4.15
CA ASP A 316 8.61 9.74 3.75
C ASP A 316 10.04 9.18 3.79
N GLU A 317 10.29 8.20 4.66
CA GLU A 317 11.56 7.49 4.80
C GLU A 317 11.72 6.27 3.87
N CYS A 318 10.71 5.94 3.06
CA CYS A 318 10.72 4.74 2.25
C CYS A 318 11.47 4.96 0.93
N ALA A 319 12.54 4.20 0.73
CA ALA A 319 13.44 4.31 -0.41
C ALA A 319 12.94 3.54 -1.64
N VAL A 320 12.00 2.61 -1.45
CA VAL A 320 11.45 1.76 -2.52
C VAL A 320 9.93 1.79 -2.47
N VAL A 321 9.29 1.72 -3.64
CA VAL A 321 7.84 1.54 -3.78
C VAL A 321 7.52 0.48 -4.83
N GLN A 322 6.60 -0.43 -4.53
CA GLN A 322 5.84 -1.10 -5.59
C GLN A 322 4.77 -0.13 -6.07
N TYR A 323 4.83 0.27 -7.33
CA TYR A 323 3.93 1.27 -7.88
C TYR A 323 2.54 0.69 -8.19
N PHE A 324 1.51 1.47 -7.93
CA PHE A 324 0.12 1.10 -8.12
C PHE A 324 -0.30 1.14 -9.60
N ASN A 325 -1.48 0.61 -9.90
CA ASN A 325 -2.13 0.67 -11.21
C ASN A 325 -1.23 0.27 -12.39
N ARG A 326 -0.29 -0.64 -12.16
CA ARG A 326 0.73 -1.12 -13.12
C ARG A 326 1.46 0.01 -13.88
N GLY A 327 1.57 1.19 -13.27
CA GLY A 327 2.17 2.38 -13.88
C GLY A 327 1.34 3.05 -14.99
N GLU A 328 0.03 2.81 -15.04
CA GLU A 328 -0.89 3.62 -15.84
C GLU A 328 -0.85 5.09 -15.37
N SER A 329 -1.13 6.01 -16.28
CA SER A 329 -1.24 7.44 -15.98
C SER A 329 -2.60 7.77 -15.34
N ARG A 330 -2.65 7.93 -14.01
CA ARG A 330 -3.63 8.83 -13.35
C ARG A 330 -2.85 9.68 -12.34
N GLY A 331 -2.99 11.01 -12.33
CA GLY A 331 -4.16 11.83 -12.66
C GLY A 331 -4.17 12.56 -14.02
N GLY A 332 -4.99 12.14 -14.98
CA GLY A 332 -5.19 12.86 -16.24
C GLY A 332 -3.90 13.05 -17.07
N MET A 333 -3.97 13.93 -18.08
CA MET A 333 -2.89 14.17 -19.05
C MET A 333 -1.57 14.69 -18.41
N TYR A 334 -1.55 15.01 -17.10
CA TYR A 334 -0.41 15.65 -16.40
C TYR A 334 -0.17 15.27 -14.91
N GLY A 335 -0.99 14.44 -14.26
CA GLY A 335 -1.08 14.43 -12.78
C GLY A 335 -0.16 13.44 -12.08
N SER A 336 0.78 13.99 -11.32
CA SER A 336 1.64 13.30 -10.34
C SER A 336 0.85 12.63 -9.21
N SER A 337 1.36 11.53 -8.65
CA SER A 337 0.79 10.93 -7.43
C SER A 337 1.01 11.85 -6.22
N MET A 338 -0.05 12.09 -5.45
CA MET A 338 0.02 12.84 -4.21
C MET A 338 0.77 12.07 -3.12
N LEU A 339 0.78 10.73 -3.20
CA LEU A 339 1.46 9.87 -2.25
C LEU A 339 2.94 9.69 -2.64
N VAL A 340 3.20 9.21 -3.86
CA VAL A 340 4.54 8.80 -4.30
C VAL A 340 5.40 10.04 -4.57
N GLU A 341 5.04 10.86 -5.57
CA GLU A 341 5.74 12.13 -5.86
C GLU A 341 5.56 13.17 -4.74
N GLY A 342 4.41 13.16 -4.04
CA GLY A 342 4.08 14.21 -3.06
C GLY A 342 4.52 13.97 -1.61
N ARG A 343 4.81 12.73 -1.20
CA ARG A 343 5.10 12.40 0.21
C ARG A 343 6.30 11.46 0.43
N MET A 344 6.70 10.66 -0.54
CA MET A 344 7.82 9.72 -0.39
C MET A 344 9.17 10.40 -0.68
N ASN A 345 9.62 11.27 0.24
CA ASN A 345 10.79 12.13 0.04
C ASN A 345 12.13 11.37 -0.13
N ALA A 346 12.26 10.18 0.46
CA ALA A 346 13.46 9.36 0.37
C ALA A 346 13.45 8.38 -0.81
N LEU A 347 12.40 8.38 -1.64
CA LEU A 347 12.21 7.42 -2.73
C LEU A 347 13.33 7.50 -3.76
N GLN A 348 13.86 6.34 -4.11
CA GLN A 348 14.94 6.16 -5.08
C GLN A 348 14.55 5.13 -6.14
N ASP A 349 13.88 4.05 -5.75
CA ASP A 349 13.58 2.93 -6.64
C ASP A 349 12.08 2.66 -6.74
N VAL A 350 11.60 2.51 -7.98
CA VAL A 350 10.22 2.18 -8.31
C VAL A 350 10.16 0.80 -8.94
N VAL A 351 9.44 -0.13 -8.32
CA VAL A 351 9.16 -1.45 -8.87
C VAL A 351 7.76 -1.47 -9.47
N ILE A 352 7.63 -1.93 -10.72
CA ILE A 352 6.34 -2.06 -11.40
C ILE A 352 6.12 -3.53 -11.77
N THR A 353 5.12 -4.16 -11.15
CA THR A 353 4.67 -5.51 -11.51
C THR A 353 3.72 -5.44 -12.70
N VAL A 354 4.25 -5.80 -13.86
CA VAL A 354 3.60 -5.69 -15.15
C VAL A 354 4.04 -6.82 -16.08
N GLY A 355 3.17 -7.19 -17.00
CA GLY A 355 3.43 -8.12 -18.09
C GLY A 355 2.77 -7.64 -19.37
N PRO A 356 2.86 -8.43 -20.46
CA PRO A 356 2.19 -8.11 -21.71
C PRO A 356 0.71 -7.77 -21.48
N SER A 357 0.29 -6.60 -21.95
CA SER A 357 -1.08 -6.11 -21.84
C SER A 357 -1.49 -5.40 -23.11
N GLN A 358 -2.79 -5.26 -23.32
CA GLN A 358 -3.35 -4.47 -24.41
C GLN A 358 -3.30 -2.96 -24.15
N PHE A 359 -2.83 -2.53 -22.97
CA PHE A 359 -3.00 -1.18 -22.45
C PHE A 359 -1.71 -0.34 -22.44
N ASP A 360 -0.67 -0.72 -23.19
CA ASP A 360 0.62 -0.01 -23.25
C ASP A 360 1.15 0.42 -21.87
N LEU A 361 1.08 -0.52 -20.91
CA LEU A 361 1.51 -0.32 -19.52
C LEU A 361 2.96 -0.80 -19.32
N PRO A 362 3.77 -0.11 -18.50
CA PRO A 362 3.49 1.20 -17.88
C PRO A 362 3.41 2.32 -18.91
N SER A 363 2.59 3.34 -18.64
CA SER A 363 2.42 4.43 -19.60
C SER A 363 3.73 5.22 -19.80
N PRO A 364 4.06 5.67 -21.02
CA PRO A 364 5.24 6.51 -21.27
C PRO A 364 5.29 7.76 -20.38
N THR A 365 4.12 8.37 -20.14
CA THR A 365 4.00 9.55 -19.27
C THR A 365 4.44 9.25 -17.83
N SER A 366 4.10 8.09 -17.27
CA SER A 366 4.57 7.72 -15.92
C SER A 366 6.08 7.50 -15.90
N LEU A 367 6.64 6.86 -16.93
CA LEU A 367 8.09 6.62 -17.02
C LEU A 367 8.88 7.93 -17.14
N GLU A 368 8.40 8.89 -17.96
CA GLU A 368 9.01 10.22 -18.09
C GLU A 368 8.98 10.98 -16.75
N ARG A 369 7.88 10.89 -15.99
CA ARG A 369 7.82 11.48 -14.64
C ARG A 369 8.86 10.87 -13.70
N PHE A 370 9.00 9.55 -13.68
CA PHE A 370 9.99 8.89 -12.83
C PHE A 370 11.42 9.28 -13.22
N GLU A 371 11.70 9.42 -14.51
CA GLU A 371 12.99 9.92 -15.01
C GLU A 371 13.26 11.36 -14.56
N ILE A 372 12.26 12.26 -14.61
CA ILE A 372 12.38 13.64 -14.13
C ILE A 372 12.70 13.69 -12.62
N HIS A 373 12.13 12.78 -11.83
CA HIS A 373 12.43 12.64 -10.40
C HIS A 373 13.79 11.97 -10.13
N GLY A 374 14.42 11.37 -11.14
CA GLY A 374 15.68 10.65 -11.00
C GLY A 374 15.52 9.30 -10.30
N TRP A 375 14.35 8.68 -10.36
CA TRP A 375 14.10 7.36 -9.78
C TRP A 375 14.50 6.24 -10.73
N ASP A 376 15.11 5.20 -10.18
CA ASP A 376 15.41 3.97 -10.90
C ASP A 376 14.14 3.11 -11.03
N VAL A 377 13.81 2.71 -12.27
CA VAL A 377 12.57 1.98 -12.56
C VAL A 377 12.87 0.52 -12.91
N TYR A 378 12.25 -0.40 -12.18
CA TYR A 378 12.39 -1.85 -12.37
C TYR A 378 11.04 -2.46 -12.75
N ARG A 379 10.95 -3.09 -13.92
CA ARG A 379 9.72 -3.71 -14.42
C ARG A 379 9.87 -5.22 -14.58
N THR A 380 8.88 -5.98 -14.15
CA THR A 380 8.94 -7.46 -14.25
C THR A 380 8.91 -7.97 -15.69
N ASP A 381 8.25 -7.26 -16.60
CA ASP A 381 8.21 -7.61 -18.03
C ASP A 381 9.58 -7.49 -18.72
N LEU A 382 10.38 -6.49 -18.33
CA LEU A 382 11.73 -6.28 -18.87
C LEU A 382 12.80 -7.07 -18.11
N HIS A 383 12.70 -7.12 -16.79
CA HIS A 383 13.77 -7.59 -15.92
C HIS A 383 13.53 -8.97 -15.32
N GLY A 384 12.39 -9.60 -15.63
CA GLY A 384 11.96 -10.84 -14.96
C GLY A 384 11.70 -10.59 -13.47
N THR A 385 11.96 -11.60 -12.63
CA THR A 385 11.82 -11.44 -11.18
C THR A 385 12.77 -10.37 -10.66
N ILE A 386 12.23 -9.41 -9.89
CA ILE A 386 13.02 -8.35 -9.25
C ILE A 386 13.19 -8.71 -7.78
N THR A 387 14.41 -8.65 -7.28
CA THR A 387 14.70 -8.92 -5.86
C THR A 387 15.22 -7.65 -5.19
N VAL A 388 14.58 -7.23 -4.12
CA VAL A 388 15.05 -6.18 -3.22
C VAL A 388 15.58 -6.84 -1.95
N SER A 389 16.87 -6.67 -1.68
CA SER A 389 17.54 -7.24 -0.50
C SER A 389 18.05 -6.12 0.40
N SER A 390 17.76 -6.20 1.71
CA SER A 390 18.23 -5.22 2.70
C SER A 390 18.81 -5.85 3.96
N ASP A 391 19.92 -5.29 4.43
CA ASP A 391 20.55 -5.61 5.72
C ASP A 391 20.01 -4.75 6.89
N GLY A 392 19.04 -3.87 6.60
CA GLY A 392 18.46 -2.92 7.54
C GLY A 392 19.19 -1.57 7.60
N LYS A 393 20.21 -1.36 6.77
CA LYS A 393 20.88 -0.06 6.59
C LYS A 393 20.94 0.33 5.12
N ASN A 394 21.32 -0.61 4.28
CA ASN A 394 21.37 -0.45 2.83
C ASN A 394 20.40 -1.43 2.17
N HIS A 395 20.06 -1.15 0.92
CA HIS A 395 19.38 -2.10 0.05
C HIS A 395 20.12 -2.26 -1.29
N THR A 396 19.84 -3.37 -1.94
CA THR A 396 20.30 -3.67 -3.30
C THR A 396 19.14 -4.23 -4.09
N ILE A 397 19.11 -3.96 -5.38
CA ILE A 397 18.10 -4.50 -6.30
C ILE A 397 18.79 -5.33 -7.38
N SER A 398 18.37 -6.58 -7.54
CA SER A 398 18.82 -7.46 -8.61
C SER A 398 17.68 -7.85 -9.54
N LYS A 399 18.04 -8.14 -10.79
CA LYS A 399 17.15 -8.48 -11.89
C LYS A 399 17.44 -9.91 -12.35
N GLU A 400 16.41 -10.64 -12.75
CA GLU A 400 16.55 -12.00 -13.31
C GLU A 400 17.13 -11.97 -14.73
N LYS A 401 16.74 -10.99 -15.54
CA LYS A 401 17.10 -10.86 -16.96
C LYS A 401 18.11 -9.74 -17.24
#